data_AF-F8JDM4-F1
#
_entry.id   AF-F8JDM4-F1
#
_cell.length_a   1.000
_cell.length_b   1.000
_cell.length_c   1.000
_cell.angle_alpha   90.00
_cell.angle_beta   90.00
_cell.angle_gamma   90.00
#
_symmetry.space_group_name_H-M   'P 1'
#
loop_
_entity.id
_entity.type
_entity.pdbx_description
1 polymer ?
#
loop_
_entity_poly.entity_id
_entity_poly.type
_entity_poly.pdbx_seq_one_letter_code
_entity_poly.pdbx_strand_id
1 'polypeptide(L)' 'MYIIEYLSTPAGQQPTIHMELALGSTAEEAMDQADTHLPKMAAKYGAQSYRIIDRDKRCVGIGPIGFLSPEKQ' A
#
# COMPACT_ATOMS: atom_id res chain seq x y z
N MET A 1 14.65 6.08 -5.99
CA MET A 1 14.35 5.07 -4.95
C MET A 1 12.97 5.35 -4.42
N TYR A 2 12.10 4.35 -4.42
CA TYR A 2 10.72 4.48 -3.98
C TYR A 2 10.47 3.62 -2.75
N ILE A 3 9.52 4.05 -1.92
CA ILE A 3 9.02 3.30 -0.77
C ILE A 3 7.59 2.87 -1.12
N ILE A 4 7.29 1.60 -0.89
CA ILE A 4 5.93 1.06 -0.96
C ILE A 4 5.37 1.08 0.46
N GLU A 5 4.27 1.78 0.67
CA GLU A 5 3.55 1.80 1.94
C GLU A 5 2.23 1.05 1.78
N TYR A 6 2.11 -0.10 2.43
CA TYR A 6 0.87 -0.87 2.52
C TYR A 6 0.03 -0.40 3.69
N LEU A 7 -1.24 -0.10 3.44
CA LEU A 7 -2.15 0.46 4.45
C LEU A 7 -3.18 -0.58 4.88
N SER A 8 -3.38 -0.70 6.19
CA SER A 8 -4.53 -1.40 6.78
C SER A 8 -5.28 -0.50 7.74
N THR A 9 -6.60 -0.60 7.76
CA THR A 9 -7.44 0.07 8.77
C THR A 9 -8.39 -0.95 9.37
N PRO A 10 -7.99 -1.65 10.44
CA PRO A 10 -8.90 -2.52 11.16
C PRO A 10 -10.05 -1.70 11.78
N ALA A 11 -11.27 -2.26 11.80
CA ALA A 11 -12.43 -1.55 12.33
C ALA A 11 -12.20 -1.09 13.79
N GLY A 12 -12.43 0.19 14.04
CA GLY A 12 -12.27 0.79 15.38
C GLY A 12 -10.82 0.94 15.86
N GLN A 13 -9.83 0.73 14.99
CA GLN A 13 -8.41 0.87 15.32
C GLN A 13 -7.74 1.96 14.48
N GLN A 14 -6.58 2.43 14.95
CA GLN A 14 -5.77 3.36 14.16
C GLN A 14 -5.21 2.65 12.92
N PRO A 15 -5.08 3.36 11.78
CA PRO A 15 -4.43 2.82 10.60
C PRO A 15 -3.02 2.32 10.91
N THR A 16 -2.66 1.16 10.37
CA THR A 16 -1.30 0.66 10.41
C THR A 16 -0.67 0.72 9.02
N ILE A 17 0.63 1.03 8.98
CA ILE A 17 1.40 1.16 7.76
C ILE A 17 2.58 0.20 7.83
N HIS A 18 2.74 -0.60 6.78
CA HIS A 18 3.92 -1.44 6.57
C HIS A 18 4.69 -0.93 5.37
N MET A 19 6.01 -0.78 5.53
CA MET A 19 6.88 -0.17 4.54
C MET A 19 7.82 -1.20 3.94
N GLU A 20 8.04 -1.10 2.62
CA GLU A 20 9.01 -1.89 1.87
C GLU A 20 9.76 -0.98 0.89
N LEU A 21 11.03 -1.28 0.62
CA LEU A 21 11.77 -0.60 -0.44
C LEU A 21 11.45 -1.22 -1.79
N ALA A 22 11.13 -0.37 -2.78
CA ALA A 22 11.01 -0.83 -4.15
C ALA A 22 12.38 -1.27 -4.68
N LEU A 23 12.42 -2.43 -5.32
CA LEU A 23 13.59 -2.95 -6.01
C LEU A 23 13.84 -2.21 -7.34
N GLY A 24 12.75 -1.74 -7.97
CA GLY A 24 12.76 -0.95 -9.19
C GLY A 24 13.25 0.49 -8.99
N SER A 25 13.63 1.11 -10.10
CA SER A 25 14.07 2.51 -10.16
C SER A 25 12.99 3.47 -10.65
N THR A 26 11.84 2.95 -11.08
CA THR A 26 10.67 3.71 -11.53
C THR A 26 9.46 3.51 -10.61
N ALA A 27 8.48 4.42 -10.70
CA ALA A 27 7.24 4.30 -9.93
C ALA A 27 6.37 3.12 -10.42
N GLU A 28 6.40 2.84 -11.73
CA GLU A 28 5.68 1.73 -12.35
C GLU A 28 6.20 0.38 -11.83
N GLU A 29 7.51 0.15 -11.85
CA GLU A 29 8.11 -1.07 -11.27
C GLU A 29 7.81 -1.22 -9.77
N ALA A 30 7.73 -0.10 -9.03
CA ALA A 30 7.36 -0.12 -7.62
C ALA A 30 5.89 -0.51 -7.42
N MET A 31 4.99 -0.10 -8.33
CA MET A 31 3.59 -0.53 -8.34
C MET A 31 3.45 -2.01 -8.69
N ASP A 32 4.18 -2.50 -9.69
CA ASP A 32 4.18 -3.93 -10.06
C ASP A 32 4.63 -4.83 -8.89
N GLN A 33 5.66 -4.40 -8.15
CA GLN A 33 6.10 -5.07 -6.93
C GLN A 33 5.01 -5.02 -5.86
N ALA A 34 4.40 -3.85 -5.64
CA ALA A 34 3.34 -3.68 -4.65
C ALA A 34 2.12 -4.56 -4.95
N ASP A 35 1.69 -4.65 -6.21
CA ASP A 35 0.60 -5.52 -6.65
C ASP A 35 0.93 -7.00 -6.40
N THR A 36 2.16 -7.40 -6.71
CA THR A 36 2.64 -8.78 -6.48
C THR A 36 2.68 -9.13 -4.98
N HIS A 37 3.01 -8.17 -4.12
CA HIS A 37 3.19 -8.38 -2.68
C HIS A 37 1.92 -8.14 -1.86
N LEU A 38 0.96 -7.37 -2.36
CA LEU A 38 -0.26 -7.00 -1.65
C LEU A 38 -1.03 -8.21 -1.10
N PRO A 39 -1.23 -9.33 -1.82
CA PRO A 39 -1.91 -10.50 -1.24
C PRO A 39 -1.20 -11.09 -0.01
N LYS A 40 0.15 -11.07 0.00
CA LYS A 40 0.95 -11.54 1.14
C LYS A 40 0.85 -10.57 2.31
N MET A 41 0.87 -9.26 2.03
CA MET A 41 0.70 -8.21 3.04
C MET A 41 -0.72 -8.20 3.61
N ALA A 42 -1.73 -8.47 2.80
CA ALA A 42 -3.11 -8.65 3.22
C ALA A 42 -3.25 -9.83 4.18
N ALA A 43 -2.69 -11.00 3.83
CA ALA A 43 -2.74 -12.18 4.68
C ALA A 43 -1.99 -12.01 6.01
N LYS A 44 -0.85 -11.29 6.01
CA LYS A 44 0.01 -11.16 7.19
C LYS A 44 -0.37 -9.99 8.10
N TYR A 45 -0.77 -8.86 7.51
CA TYR A 45 -0.95 -7.59 8.21
C TYR A 45 -2.32 -6.95 7.97
N GLY A 46 -3.19 -7.58 7.18
CA GLY A 46 -4.50 -7.02 6.84
C GLY A 46 -4.45 -5.84 5.87
N ALA A 47 -3.33 -5.64 5.17
CA ALA A 47 -3.22 -4.57 4.17
C ALA A 47 -4.30 -4.68 3.09
N GLN A 48 -4.90 -3.54 2.73
CA GLN A 48 -6.01 -3.46 1.76
C GLN A 48 -5.63 -2.64 0.52
N SER A 49 -4.64 -1.77 0.65
CA SER A 49 -4.17 -0.88 -0.40
C SER A 49 -2.69 -0.57 -0.19
N TYR A 50 -2.09 0.12 -1.16
CA TYR A 50 -0.75 0.67 -1.04
C TYR A 50 -0.63 2.04 -1.68
N ARG A 51 0.45 2.75 -1.34
CA ARG A 51 0.91 3.95 -2.02
C ARG A 51 2.42 3.92 -2.26
N ILE A 52 2.87 4.54 -3.34
CA ILE A 52 4.26 4.65 -3.73
C ILE A 52 4.76 6.05 -3.39
N ILE A 53 5.81 6.12 -2.59
CA ILE A 53 6.40 7.36 -2.09
C ILE A 53 7.77 7.56 -2.75
N ASP A 54 7.99 8.73 -3.35
CA ASP A 54 9.29 9.11 -3.91
C ASP A 54 10.27 9.62 -2.84
N ARG A 55 11.50 9.92 -3.24
CA ARG A 55 12.55 10.45 -2.36
C ARG A 55 12.18 11.79 -1.70
N ASP A 56 11.31 12.56 -2.35
CA ASP A 56 10.84 13.87 -1.90
C ASP A 56 9.58 13.74 -1.02
N LYS A 57 9.26 12.50 -0.60
CA LYS A 57 8.11 12.11 0.23
C LYS A 57 6.76 12.38 -0.42
N ARG A 58 6.72 12.43 -1.76
CA ARG A 58 5.48 12.64 -2.51
C ARG A 58 4.87 11.29 -2.87
N CYS A 59 3.55 11.21 -2.73
CA CYS A 59 2.79 10.08 -3.24
C CYS A 59 2.70 10.18 -4.77
N VAL A 60 3.32 9.24 -5.46
CA VAL A 60 3.40 9.21 -6.93
C VAL A 60 2.60 8.07 -7.56
N GLY A 61 2.05 7.17 -6.75
CA GLY A 61 1.20 6.06 -7.19
C GLY A 61 0.36 5.51 -6.04
N ILE A 62 -0.81 4.98 -6.35
CA ILE A 62 -1.74 4.35 -5.40
C ILE A 62 -2.35 3.14 -6.12
N GLY A 63 -2.48 2.04 -5.41
CA GLY A 63 -3.19 0.87 -5.93
C GLY A 63 -3.85 0.08 -4.82
N PRO A 64 -4.69 -0.88 -5.21
CA PRO A 64 -6.13 -0.63 -5.34
C PRO A 64 -6.66 0.30 -4.24
N ILE A 65 -7.53 1.25 -4.60
CA ILE A 65 -8.31 1.98 -3.60
C ILE A 65 -9.18 0.94 -2.93
N GLY A 66 -8.74 0.45 -1.76
CA GLY A 66 -9.51 -0.47 -0.94
C GLY A 66 -10.88 0.14 -0.78
N PHE A 67 -11.89 -0.43 -1.44
CA PHE A 67 -13.26 -0.03 -1.25
C PHE A 67 -13.51 -0.20 0.25
N LEU A 68 -13.60 0.92 0.97
CA LEU A 68 -14.40 0.98 2.18
C LEU A 68 -15.78 0.50 1.73
N SER A 69 -16.08 -0.78 1.96
CA SER A 69 -17.45 -1.28 1.75
C SER A 69 -18.37 -0.31 2.49
N PRO A 70 -19.30 0.38 1.81
CA PRO A 70 -20.24 1.28 2.47
C PRO A 70 -21.30 0.52 3.27
N GLU A 71 -21.17 -0.79 3.43
CA GLU A 71 -22.20 -1.64 4.01
C GLU A 71 -21.89 -1.94 5.49
N LYS A 72 -22.14 -0.92 6.33
CA LYS A 72 -22.56 -1.00 7.74
C LYS A 72 -22.65 0.42 8.32
N GLN A 73 -23.63 1.20 7.85
CA GLN A 73 -24.21 2.32 8.59
C GLN A 73 -25.67 2.03 8.85
#